data_AF-J9EG78-F1
#
_entry.id   AF-J9EG78-F1
#
_cell.length_a   1.000
_cell.length_b   1.000
_cell.length_c   1.000
_cell.angle_alpha   90.00
_cell.angle_beta   90.00
_cell.angle_gamma   90.00
#
_symmetry.space_group_name_H-M   'P 1'
#
loop_
_entity.id
_entity.type
_entity.pdbx_description
1 polymer ?
#
loop_
_entity_poly.entity_id
_entity_poly.type
_entity_poly.pdbx_seq_one_letter_code
_entity_poly.pdbx_strand_id
1 'polypeptide(L)'
;MTTVTIPGSLVNKRKKHFLGMPAPAGYVAGVGRGATGFTTRSDIGPARDSTDLPELPPAGPTKKAREDDDDKKDDNEDLNDSNYDEFEGYGGSLFSKDPYDKDDEEADEIYSAVDSRIDERRKEYREKKYKEAIEKYRKERPKIQQEFSDLKRQLSNVTEAEWSAIPEVGDIRNKAKRNPRADKITPVPDSIIASAMSYGQMSSQMDSRIQSGLLTPMGSGITSTGLLTPGWKTGIQSGSSSSADLDLRKIGQARNAIMDIKLNQVSDSVTGQTVVDPKGYLTDLQSMIPQYGGDINDIKKARLLLKSVRETNPRHPPGKVVLFVLIRITFHE
;
A
#
# COMPACT_ATOMS: atom_id res chain seq x y z
N MET A 1 26.62 42.58 -8.22
CA MET A 1 26.99 41.25 -7.71
C MET A 1 27.55 40.45 -8.87
N THR A 2 28.87 40.41 -8.98
CA THR A 2 29.61 39.79 -10.09
C THR A 2 29.64 38.28 -9.90
N THR A 3 28.93 37.53 -10.72
CA THR A 3 28.96 36.07 -10.73
C THR A 3 30.23 35.60 -11.43
N VAL A 4 31.18 35.08 -10.66
CA VAL A 4 32.38 34.42 -11.18
C VAL A 4 31.97 33.12 -11.84
N THR A 5 32.05 33.06 -13.17
CA THR A 5 31.84 31.83 -13.94
C THR A 5 33.12 31.01 -13.93
N ILE A 6 33.12 29.90 -13.22
CA ILE A 6 34.24 28.94 -13.20
C ILE A 6 34.18 28.13 -14.51
N PRO A 7 35.26 28.10 -15.32
CA PRO A 7 35.27 27.39 -16.60
C PRO A 7 35.38 25.89 -16.34
N GLY A 8 34.28 25.16 -16.52
CA GLY A 8 34.25 23.70 -16.38
C GLY A 8 32.86 23.09 -16.20
N SER A 9 31.81 23.89 -15.97
CA SER A 9 30.46 23.36 -15.71
C SER A 9 29.66 23.02 -16.98
N LEU A 10 30.24 22.21 -17.86
CA LEU A 10 29.50 21.47 -18.91
C LEU A 10 29.18 20.03 -18.47
N VAL A 11 29.22 19.75 -17.16
CA VAL A 11 28.85 18.45 -16.62
C VAL A 11 27.32 18.37 -16.52
N ASN A 12 26.74 17.53 -17.38
CA ASN A 12 25.34 17.14 -17.36
C ASN A 12 24.92 16.75 -15.93
N LYS A 13 24.03 17.54 -15.29
CA LYS A 13 23.60 17.37 -13.89
C LYS A 13 23.02 15.97 -13.56
N ARG A 14 22.73 15.15 -14.58
CA ARG A 14 22.22 13.77 -14.43
C ARG A 14 23.32 12.71 -14.32
N LYS A 15 24.57 12.99 -14.69
CA LYS A 15 25.69 12.04 -14.56
C LYS A 15 26.63 12.52 -13.48
N LYS A 16 26.77 11.73 -12.41
CA LYS A 16 27.74 11.97 -11.36
C LYS A 16 29.14 11.79 -11.95
N HIS A 17 29.93 12.87 -12.00
CA HIS A 17 31.25 12.91 -12.65
C HIS A 17 32.24 11.86 -12.12
N PHE A 18 32.05 11.39 -10.89
CA PHE A 18 32.92 10.41 -10.23
C PHE A 18 32.59 8.94 -10.56
N LEU A 19 31.40 8.63 -11.10
CA LEU A 19 31.04 7.27 -11.50
C LEU A 19 31.74 6.95 -12.83
N GLY A 20 32.78 6.11 -12.79
CA GLY A 20 33.54 5.67 -13.97
C GLY A 20 34.96 6.26 -14.08
N MET A 21 35.37 7.14 -13.17
CA MET A 21 36.78 7.52 -13.03
C MET A 21 37.52 6.47 -12.18
N PRO A 22 38.76 6.09 -12.52
CA PRO A 22 39.59 5.28 -11.63
C PRO A 22 39.84 6.03 -10.32
N ALA A 23 40.07 5.28 -9.23
CA ALA A 23 40.38 5.88 -7.95
C ALA A 23 41.62 6.81 -8.08
N PRO A 24 41.58 8.03 -7.50
CA PRO A 24 42.74 8.92 -7.51
C PRO A 24 43.97 8.25 -6.89
N ALA A 25 45.14 8.44 -7.51
CA ALA A 25 46.39 7.87 -7.01
C ALA A 25 46.68 8.36 -5.57
N GLY A 26 46.96 7.43 -4.66
CA GLY A 26 47.23 7.73 -3.24
C GLY A 26 45.98 7.92 -2.36
N TYR A 27 44.76 7.77 -2.91
CA TYR A 27 43.55 7.81 -2.08
C TYR A 27 43.41 6.56 -1.21
N VAL A 28 43.42 6.75 0.11
CA VAL A 28 43.11 5.70 1.08
C VAL A 28 41.63 5.84 1.47
N ALA A 29 40.84 4.81 1.18
CA ALA A 29 39.41 4.78 1.52
C ALA A 29 39.22 4.94 3.04
N GLY A 30 38.21 5.73 3.45
CA GLY A 30 37.97 6.07 4.86
C GLY A 30 38.83 7.24 5.34
N VAL A 31 40.15 7.16 5.21
CA VAL A 31 41.10 8.19 5.65
C VAL A 31 40.96 9.48 4.84
N GLY A 32 40.88 9.40 3.51
CA GLY A 32 40.70 10.58 2.64
C GLY A 32 39.34 11.28 2.80
N ARG A 33 38.37 10.65 3.48
CA ARG A 33 37.09 11.24 3.88
C ARG A 33 37.15 11.88 5.28
N GLY A 34 38.24 11.67 6.03
CA GLY A 34 38.33 12.02 7.45
C GLY A 34 37.47 11.11 8.33
N ALA A 35 37.14 9.90 7.87
CA ALA A 35 36.41 8.93 8.69
C ALA A 35 37.38 8.23 9.64
N THR A 36 37.22 8.50 10.93
CA THR A 36 37.89 7.76 12.01
C THR A 36 36.89 6.76 12.60
N GLY A 37 37.33 5.53 12.90
CA GLY A 37 36.50 4.57 13.63
C GLY A 37 36.12 5.13 15.00
N PHE A 38 34.90 4.86 15.47
CA PHE A 38 34.50 5.25 16.82
C PHE A 38 35.30 4.41 17.82
N THR A 39 36.07 5.06 18.68
CA THR A 39 36.78 4.38 19.77
C THR A 39 35.75 3.85 20.77
N THR A 40 35.59 2.53 20.84
CA THR A 40 34.75 1.89 21.85
C THR A 40 35.56 1.67 23.13
N ARG A 41 34.91 1.33 24.25
CA ARG A 41 35.58 1.12 25.55
C ARG A 41 36.68 0.04 25.50
N SER A 42 36.64 -0.83 24.50
CA SER A 42 37.64 -1.89 24.27
C SER A 42 38.89 -1.40 23.53
N ASP A 43 38.84 -0.22 22.88
CA ASP A 43 39.96 0.36 22.10
C ASP A 43 40.89 1.25 22.93
N ILE A 44 40.57 1.50 24.22
CA ILE A 44 41.49 2.14 25.17
C ILE A 44 42.53 1.10 25.63
N GLY A 45 43.42 0.74 24.73
CA GLY A 45 44.65 -0.01 24.96
C GLY A 45 45.82 0.69 24.26
N PRO A 46 47.08 0.24 24.41
CA PRO A 46 48.27 0.95 23.91
C PRO A 46 48.35 1.14 22.39
N ALA A 47 47.38 0.64 21.65
CA ALA A 47 47.31 0.77 20.21
C ALA A 47 46.36 1.91 19.84
N ARG A 48 46.95 3.02 19.38
CA ARG A 48 46.36 4.12 18.58
C ARG A 48 45.99 5.38 19.38
N ASP A 49 46.94 6.32 19.38
CA ASP A 49 46.67 7.73 19.61
C ASP A 49 46.00 8.33 18.35
N SER A 50 44.91 9.06 18.54
CA SER A 50 44.10 9.68 17.46
C SER A 50 44.82 10.81 16.71
N THR A 51 46.10 11.08 17.05
CA THR A 51 46.93 12.15 16.49
C THR A 51 47.89 11.71 15.39
N ASP A 52 48.04 10.41 15.13
CA ASP A 52 48.84 9.90 14.00
C ASP A 52 48.04 9.93 12.69
N LEU A 53 47.96 11.12 12.10
CA LEU A 53 47.77 11.29 10.66
C LEU A 53 48.94 10.59 9.96
N PRO A 54 48.71 9.62 9.04
CA PRO A 54 49.81 9.13 8.22
C PRO A 54 50.32 10.29 7.38
N GLU A 55 51.55 10.74 7.69
CA GLU A 55 52.32 11.64 6.85
C GLU A 55 52.30 11.10 5.42
N LEU A 56 51.83 11.93 4.47
CA LEU A 56 51.79 11.56 3.06
C LEU A 56 53.17 11.03 2.65
N PRO A 57 53.29 9.80 2.10
CA PRO A 57 54.58 9.36 1.58
C PRO A 57 55.00 10.29 0.44
N PRO A 58 56.31 10.63 0.33
CA PRO A 58 56.80 11.55 -0.68
C PRO A 58 56.47 11.03 -2.08
N ALA A 59 55.97 11.94 -2.91
CA ALA A 59 55.62 11.70 -4.30
C ALA A 59 56.81 11.09 -5.08
N GLY A 60 56.73 9.79 -5.34
CA GLY A 60 57.66 9.07 -6.20
C GLY A 60 57.01 7.78 -6.71
N PRO A 61 57.12 7.43 -8.00
CA PRO A 61 56.47 6.25 -8.55
C PRO A 61 57.30 5.02 -8.19
N THR A 62 57.10 4.47 -6.99
CA THR A 62 57.57 3.11 -6.70
C THR A 62 56.67 2.15 -7.46
N LYS A 63 57.19 1.63 -8.58
CA LYS A 63 56.65 0.45 -9.25
C LYS A 63 56.75 -0.72 -8.26
N LYS A 64 55.74 -0.93 -7.43
CA LYS A 64 55.48 -2.25 -6.87
C LYS A 64 54.87 -3.08 -8.00
N ALA A 65 55.54 -4.17 -8.32
CA ALA A 65 54.97 -5.25 -9.10
C ALA A 65 53.63 -5.64 -8.45
N ARG A 66 52.65 -5.97 -9.30
CA ARG A 66 51.45 -6.69 -8.88
C ARG A 66 51.91 -8.07 -8.41
N GLU A 67 52.35 -8.16 -7.17
CA GLU A 67 52.20 -9.38 -6.38
C GLU A 67 50.92 -9.20 -5.58
N ASP A 68 50.14 -10.28 -5.56
CA ASP A 68 48.76 -10.36 -5.13
C ASP A 68 48.50 -9.61 -3.81
N ASP A 69 47.65 -8.59 -3.89
CA ASP A 69 47.10 -7.83 -2.75
C ASP A 69 45.93 -8.62 -2.10
N ASP A 70 45.97 -9.96 -2.19
CA ASP A 70 44.99 -10.87 -1.58
C ASP A 70 45.42 -11.27 -0.15
N ASP A 71 46.72 -11.22 0.19
CA ASP A 71 47.23 -11.66 1.50
C ASP A 71 47.00 -10.66 2.66
N LYS A 72 46.47 -9.47 2.40
CA LYS A 72 46.18 -8.45 3.45
C LYS A 72 44.71 -8.15 3.65
N LYS A 73 43.83 -8.97 3.08
CA LYS A 73 42.38 -8.92 3.34
C LYS A 73 41.89 -9.95 4.35
N ASP A 74 42.74 -10.86 4.79
CA ASP A 74 42.36 -11.95 5.71
C ASP A 74 42.55 -11.63 7.20
N ASP A 75 42.97 -10.42 7.54
CA ASP A 75 43.04 -9.97 8.95
C ASP A 75 41.74 -9.28 9.42
N ASN A 76 40.71 -9.22 8.58
CA ASN A 76 39.36 -8.86 9.01
C ASN A 76 38.57 -10.14 9.18
N GLU A 77 38.70 -10.77 10.34
CA GLU A 77 37.75 -11.77 10.82
C GLU A 77 36.34 -11.26 10.52
N ASP A 78 35.57 -11.99 9.69
CA ASP A 78 34.19 -11.60 9.34
C ASP A 78 33.30 -11.87 10.56
N LEU A 79 33.40 -10.97 11.53
CA LEU A 79 32.66 -10.98 12.80
C LEU A 79 31.22 -10.49 12.63
N ASN A 80 30.66 -10.64 11.42
CA ASN A 80 29.28 -10.31 11.15
C ASN A 80 28.36 -11.41 11.72
N ASP A 81 27.23 -11.01 12.28
CA ASP A 81 26.19 -11.93 12.78
C ASP A 81 25.70 -12.92 11.71
N SER A 82 25.85 -12.59 10.42
CA SER A 82 25.53 -13.52 9.32
C SER A 82 26.49 -14.70 9.19
N ASN A 83 27.72 -14.54 9.71
CA ASN A 83 28.75 -15.56 9.76
C ASN A 83 28.79 -16.27 11.13
N TYR A 84 28.10 -15.73 12.14
CA TYR A 84 28.02 -16.35 13.47
C TYR A 84 26.87 -17.36 13.54
N ASP A 85 27.19 -18.60 13.93
CA ASP A 85 26.25 -19.62 14.35
C ASP A 85 26.36 -19.88 15.86
N GLU A 86 25.24 -20.16 16.52
CA GLU A 86 25.17 -20.32 17.98
C GLU A 86 25.81 -21.62 18.45
N PHE A 87 25.87 -22.64 17.58
CA PHE A 87 26.47 -23.94 17.87
C PHE A 87 27.93 -24.01 17.41
N GLU A 88 28.21 -23.59 16.17
CA GLU A 88 29.55 -23.70 15.57
C GLU A 88 30.43 -22.45 15.76
N GLY A 89 29.87 -21.33 16.23
CA GLY A 89 30.59 -20.07 16.40
C GLY A 89 30.72 -19.29 15.09
N TYR A 90 31.79 -18.50 14.94
CA TYR A 90 32.04 -17.79 13.67
C TYR A 90 32.48 -18.78 12.58
N GLY A 91 31.84 -18.69 11.42
CA GLY A 91 32.19 -19.46 10.25
C GLY A 91 33.58 -19.08 9.73
N GLY A 92 34.37 -20.09 9.36
CA GLY A 92 35.73 -19.94 8.89
C GLY A 92 36.69 -20.89 9.60
N SER A 93 37.69 -21.41 8.88
CA SER A 93 38.72 -22.26 9.46
C SER A 93 39.87 -21.40 9.98
N LEU A 94 40.14 -21.44 11.28
CA LEU A 94 41.20 -20.66 11.92
C LEU A 94 42.63 -21.13 11.55
N PHE A 95 42.78 -22.41 11.19
CA PHE A 95 44.08 -23.05 10.96
C PHE A 95 44.54 -23.02 9.49
N SER A 96 43.79 -22.38 8.60
CA SER A 96 44.15 -22.30 7.18
C SER A 96 45.35 -21.40 6.86
N LYS A 97 45.86 -20.64 7.85
CA LYS A 97 46.92 -19.63 7.68
C LYS A 97 48.31 -20.14 8.07
N ASP A 98 48.38 -21.24 8.80
CA ASP A 98 49.65 -21.81 9.24
C ASP A 98 50.35 -22.50 8.06
N PRO A 99 51.70 -22.53 8.02
CA PRO A 99 52.45 -23.24 6.99
C PRO A 99 52.01 -24.71 6.95
N TYR A 100 51.54 -25.16 5.79
CA TYR A 100 51.06 -26.52 5.60
C TYR A 100 52.15 -27.36 4.97
N ASP A 101 52.73 -28.27 5.77
CA ASP A 101 53.81 -29.14 5.34
C ASP A 101 53.25 -30.44 4.74
N LYS A 102 54.12 -31.19 4.07
CA LYS A 102 53.74 -32.48 3.46
C LYS A 102 53.26 -33.50 4.49
N ASP A 103 53.80 -33.44 5.71
CA ASP A 103 53.38 -34.30 6.81
C ASP A 103 51.95 -33.97 7.27
N ASP A 104 51.52 -32.70 7.15
CA ASP A 104 50.15 -32.27 7.44
C ASP A 104 49.16 -32.78 6.37
N GLU A 105 49.56 -32.77 5.08
CA GLU A 105 48.78 -33.35 3.98
C GLU A 105 48.56 -34.86 4.16
N GLU A 106 49.61 -35.59 4.51
CA GLU A 106 49.54 -37.02 4.79
C GLU A 106 48.66 -37.30 6.02
N ALA A 107 48.74 -36.45 7.05
CA ALA A 107 47.88 -36.55 8.23
C ALA A 107 46.41 -36.33 7.89
N ASP A 108 46.07 -35.27 7.14
CA ASP A 108 44.70 -34.97 6.73
C ASP A 108 44.11 -36.05 5.82
N GLU A 109 44.91 -36.65 4.94
CA GLU A 109 44.49 -37.79 4.12
C GLU A 109 44.12 -39.00 5.01
N ILE A 110 44.94 -39.31 6.02
CA ILE A 110 44.67 -40.40 6.97
C ILE A 110 43.41 -40.10 7.79
N TYR A 111 43.27 -38.90 8.34
CA TYR A 111 42.10 -38.52 9.14
C TYR A 111 40.82 -38.49 8.31
N SER A 112 40.87 -37.95 7.08
CA SER A 112 39.75 -37.97 6.12
C SER A 112 39.34 -39.40 5.75
N ALA A 113 40.30 -40.30 5.59
CA ALA A 113 40.03 -41.72 5.33
C ALA A 113 39.38 -42.40 6.54
N VAL A 114 39.79 -42.06 7.77
CA VAL A 114 39.15 -42.55 9.00
C VAL A 114 37.69 -42.07 9.09
N ASP A 115 37.44 -40.78 8.86
CA ASP A 115 36.08 -40.22 8.88
C ASP A 115 35.20 -40.82 7.78
N SER A 116 35.74 -40.95 6.56
CA SER A 116 35.06 -41.62 5.45
C SER A 116 34.67 -43.05 5.82
N ARG A 117 35.57 -43.81 6.46
CA ARG A 117 35.32 -45.18 6.93
C ARG A 117 34.29 -45.24 8.06
N ILE A 118 34.29 -44.27 8.97
CA ILE A 118 33.27 -44.17 10.02
C ILE A 118 31.88 -43.94 9.39
N ASP A 119 31.83 -43.09 8.35
CA ASP A 119 30.62 -42.71 7.64
C ASP A 119 30.06 -43.80 6.73
N GLU A 120 30.92 -44.62 6.12
CA GLU A 120 30.57 -45.75 5.25
C GLU A 120 29.50 -46.67 5.85
N ARG A 121 29.51 -46.90 7.18
CA ARG A 121 28.54 -47.79 7.86
C ARG A 121 27.07 -47.47 7.58
N ARG A 122 26.74 -46.21 7.29
CA ARG A 122 25.36 -45.77 6.95
C ARG A 122 25.31 -44.82 5.76
N LYS A 123 26.41 -44.68 5.03
CA LYS A 123 26.56 -43.70 3.95
C LYS A 123 25.44 -43.82 2.93
N GLU A 124 25.23 -45.01 2.36
CA GLU A 124 24.21 -45.23 1.33
C GLU A 124 22.78 -44.92 1.82
N TYR A 125 22.42 -45.32 3.05
CA TYR A 125 21.10 -45.02 3.60
C TYR A 125 20.92 -43.53 3.91
N ARG A 126 21.94 -42.89 4.49
CA ARG A 126 21.93 -41.46 4.83
C ARG A 126 21.86 -40.61 3.56
N GLU A 127 22.69 -40.89 2.57
CA GLU A 127 22.74 -40.19 1.30
C GLU A 127 21.46 -40.40 0.49
N LYS A 128 20.93 -41.63 0.43
CA LYS A 128 19.64 -41.89 -0.24
C LYS A 128 18.51 -41.11 0.41
N LYS A 129 18.40 -41.16 1.74
CA LYS A 129 17.36 -40.40 2.49
C LYS A 129 17.54 -38.90 2.32
N TYR A 130 18.78 -38.41 2.38
CA TYR A 130 19.11 -36.99 2.18
C TYR A 130 18.76 -36.54 0.75
N LYS A 131 19.08 -37.36 -0.25
CA LYS A 131 18.74 -37.11 -1.66
C LYS A 131 17.23 -37.09 -1.90
N GLU A 132 16.49 -38.07 -1.38
CA GLU A 132 15.03 -38.12 -1.46
C GLU A 132 14.38 -36.93 -0.73
N ALA A 133 14.92 -36.55 0.44
CA ALA A 133 14.45 -35.39 1.18
C ALA A 133 14.71 -34.08 0.43
N ILE A 134 15.89 -33.91 -0.17
CA ILE A 134 16.21 -32.74 -1.00
C ILE A 134 15.34 -32.70 -2.25
N GLU A 135 15.12 -33.83 -2.92
CA GLU A 135 14.29 -33.89 -4.12
C GLU A 135 12.84 -33.54 -3.77
N LYS A 136 12.30 -34.09 -2.69
CA LYS A 136 10.97 -33.75 -2.19
C LYS A 136 10.88 -32.28 -1.80
N TYR A 137 11.89 -31.75 -1.09
CA TYR A 137 11.95 -30.35 -0.70
C TYR A 137 12.02 -29.42 -1.92
N ARG A 138 12.83 -29.74 -2.93
CA ARG A 138 12.91 -28.98 -4.18
C ARG A 138 11.63 -29.06 -5.00
N LYS A 139 10.89 -30.17 -4.91
CA LYS A 139 9.57 -30.32 -5.54
C LYS A 139 8.49 -29.53 -4.82
N GLU A 140 8.53 -29.48 -3.49
CA GLU A 140 7.56 -28.76 -2.66
C GLU A 140 7.84 -27.24 -2.65
N ARG A 141 9.11 -26.87 -2.59
CA ARG A 141 9.62 -25.50 -2.55
C ARG A 141 10.79 -25.36 -3.51
N PRO A 142 10.52 -25.27 -4.82
CA PRO A 142 11.56 -24.97 -5.79
C PRO A 142 12.20 -23.61 -5.46
N LYS A 143 13.48 -23.45 -5.81
CA LYS A 143 14.13 -22.15 -5.66
C LYS A 143 13.48 -21.17 -6.64
N ILE A 144 13.32 -19.90 -6.26
CA ILE A 144 12.72 -18.86 -7.11
C ILE A 144 13.33 -18.84 -8.53
N GLN A 145 14.65 -19.00 -8.64
CA GLN A 145 15.36 -19.04 -9.93
C GLN A 145 15.01 -20.29 -10.78
N GLN A 146 14.61 -21.40 -10.15
CA GLN A 146 14.19 -22.62 -10.82
C GLN A 146 12.75 -22.51 -11.33
N GLU A 147 11.85 -21.86 -10.56
CA GLU A 147 10.48 -21.57 -10.99
C GLU A 147 10.46 -20.71 -12.27
N PHE A 148 11.41 -19.77 -12.39
CA PHE A 148 11.54 -18.90 -13.55
C PHE A 148 12.53 -19.41 -14.61
N SER A 149 13.05 -20.63 -14.48
CA SER A 149 14.08 -21.15 -15.41
C SER A 149 13.55 -21.36 -16.82
N ASP A 150 12.28 -21.73 -16.96
CA ASP A 150 11.58 -21.88 -18.23
C ASP A 150 11.28 -20.52 -18.88
N LEU A 151 10.81 -19.54 -18.10
CA LEU A 151 10.57 -18.16 -18.54
C LEU A 151 11.88 -17.48 -18.92
N LYS A 152 12.97 -17.71 -18.16
CA LYS A 152 14.31 -17.23 -18.51
C LYS A 152 14.83 -17.87 -19.81
N ARG A 153 14.49 -19.14 -20.09
CA ARG A 153 14.80 -19.77 -21.37
C ARG A 153 13.94 -19.21 -22.50
N GLN A 154 12.67 -18.92 -22.29
CA GLN A 154 11.82 -18.26 -23.30
C GLN A 154 12.30 -16.83 -23.61
N LEU A 155 12.87 -16.15 -22.62
CA LEU A 155 13.44 -14.81 -22.76
C LEU A 155 14.62 -14.76 -23.75
N SER A 156 15.30 -15.88 -24.04
CA SER A 156 16.33 -15.91 -25.09
C SER A 156 15.78 -15.73 -26.50
N ASN A 157 14.47 -15.93 -26.71
CA ASN A 157 13.83 -15.76 -28.01
C ASN A 157 13.56 -14.28 -28.33
N VAL A 158 13.64 -13.39 -27.34
CA VAL A 158 13.43 -11.94 -27.51
C VAL A 158 14.66 -11.33 -28.17
N THR A 159 14.46 -10.60 -29.25
CA THR A 159 15.55 -9.98 -30.02
C THR A 159 16.09 -8.73 -29.33
N GLU A 160 17.35 -8.38 -29.59
CA GLU A 160 17.98 -7.17 -29.02
C GLU A 160 17.23 -5.88 -29.42
N ALA A 161 16.59 -5.86 -30.58
CA ALA A 161 15.72 -4.77 -31.01
C ALA A 161 14.49 -4.62 -30.11
N GLU A 162 13.85 -5.73 -29.73
CA GLU A 162 12.74 -5.74 -28.77
C GLU A 162 13.20 -5.35 -27.36
N TRP A 163 14.41 -5.77 -26.95
CA TRP A 163 15.03 -5.33 -25.70
C TRP A 163 15.23 -3.81 -25.65
N SER A 164 15.66 -3.21 -26.77
CA SER A 164 15.85 -1.76 -26.88
C SER A 164 14.53 -0.99 -26.96
N ALA A 165 13.44 -1.67 -27.36
CA ALA A 165 12.11 -1.11 -27.49
C ALA A 165 11.23 -1.28 -26.24
N ILE A 166 11.76 -1.86 -25.14
CA ILE A 166 11.03 -1.96 -23.87
C ILE A 166 10.68 -0.54 -23.40
N PRO A 167 9.38 -0.22 -23.23
CA PRO A 167 8.99 1.07 -22.71
C PRO A 167 9.41 1.18 -21.24
N GLU A 168 9.98 2.32 -20.88
CA GLU A 168 10.17 2.67 -19.48
C GLU A 168 8.84 2.62 -18.74
N VAL A 169 8.87 2.23 -17.46
CA VAL A 169 7.68 2.28 -16.60
C VAL A 169 7.25 3.74 -16.51
N GLY A 170 6.26 4.11 -17.32
CA GLY A 170 5.75 5.47 -17.40
C GLY A 170 5.15 5.94 -16.07
N ASP A 171 4.35 6.99 -16.13
CA ASP A 171 3.79 7.69 -14.97
C ASP A 171 2.68 6.91 -14.20
N ILE A 172 2.89 5.62 -13.95
CA ILE A 172 2.04 4.77 -13.12
C ILE A 172 2.29 5.08 -11.64
N ARG A 173 3.52 5.52 -11.30
CA ARG A 173 3.94 5.86 -9.93
C ARG A 173 3.70 7.33 -9.54
N ASN A 174 3.65 8.31 -10.45
CA ASN A 174 3.38 9.70 -10.06
C ASN A 174 1.89 10.10 -10.12
N LYS A 175 0.96 9.14 -9.93
CA LYS A 175 -0.45 9.49 -9.62
C LYS A 175 -0.54 10.51 -8.46
N ALA A 176 0.34 10.39 -7.48
CA ALA A 176 0.47 11.33 -6.36
C ALA A 176 1.00 12.72 -6.76
N LYS A 177 1.87 12.83 -7.78
CA LYS A 177 2.34 14.15 -8.30
C LYS A 177 1.42 14.74 -9.36
N ARG A 178 0.62 13.92 -10.06
CA ARG A 178 -0.36 14.36 -11.07
C ARG A 178 -1.65 14.90 -10.46
N ASN A 179 -2.02 14.40 -9.29
CA ASN A 179 -3.14 14.93 -8.52
C ASN A 179 -2.65 15.41 -7.16
N PRO A 180 -1.82 16.47 -7.10
CA PRO A 180 -1.56 17.17 -5.86
C PRO A 180 -2.86 17.94 -5.55
N ARG A 181 -3.88 17.22 -5.07
CA ARG A 181 -4.92 17.85 -4.30
C ARG A 181 -4.21 18.38 -3.08
N ALA A 182 -3.77 19.63 -3.15
CA ALA A 182 -3.46 20.39 -1.96
C ALA A 182 -4.72 20.26 -1.10
N ASP A 183 -4.57 19.76 0.12
CA ASP A 183 -5.62 19.75 1.11
C ASP A 183 -5.99 21.22 1.39
N LYS A 184 -6.86 21.75 0.53
CA LYS A 184 -7.48 23.06 0.68
C LYS A 184 -8.55 22.86 1.73
N ILE A 185 -8.11 22.96 2.98
CA ILE A 185 -8.99 23.03 4.13
C ILE A 185 -9.63 24.41 4.07
N THR A 186 -10.75 24.52 3.36
CA THR A 186 -11.63 25.69 3.44
C THR A 186 -12.50 25.54 4.69
N PRO A 187 -12.73 26.61 5.46
CA PRO A 187 -13.68 26.55 6.57
C PRO A 187 -15.03 26.03 6.04
N VAL A 188 -15.59 25.07 6.78
CA VAL A 188 -16.89 24.46 6.46
C VAL A 188 -17.96 25.55 6.51
N PRO A 189 -18.85 25.69 5.51
CA PRO A 189 -19.92 26.67 5.57
C PRO A 189 -20.94 26.29 6.65
N ASP A 190 -21.44 27.29 7.38
CA ASP A 190 -22.41 27.12 8.48
C ASP A 190 -23.71 26.39 8.06
N SER A 191 -24.01 26.33 6.76
CA SER A 191 -25.12 25.56 6.20
C SER A 191 -25.01 24.05 6.47
N ILE A 192 -23.79 23.50 6.57
CA ILE A 192 -23.56 22.08 6.91
C ILE A 192 -23.85 21.82 8.39
N ILE A 193 -23.53 22.78 9.27
CA ILE A 193 -23.87 22.72 10.70
C ILE A 193 -25.38 22.83 10.89
N ALA A 194 -26.04 23.74 10.16
CA ALA A 194 -27.50 23.88 10.19
C ALA A 194 -28.22 22.63 9.70
N SER A 195 -27.73 22.00 8.63
CA SER A 195 -28.26 20.72 8.11
C SER A 195 -28.09 19.57 9.11
N ALA A 196 -26.93 19.48 9.77
CA ALA A 196 -26.67 18.47 10.80
C ALA A 196 -27.57 18.66 12.05
N MET A 197 -27.86 19.92 12.43
CA MET A 197 -28.80 20.22 13.51
C MET A 197 -30.25 19.85 13.13
N SER A 198 -30.66 19.99 11.88
CA SER A 198 -31.98 19.53 11.42
C SER A 198 -32.08 18.00 11.34
N TYR A 199 -31.01 17.31 10.94
CA TYR A 199 -31.02 15.83 10.85
C TYR A 199 -31.05 15.16 12.23
N GLY A 200 -30.36 15.73 13.23
CA GLY A 200 -30.38 15.24 14.61
C GLY A 200 -31.72 15.44 15.35
N GLN A 201 -32.69 16.13 14.76
CA GLN A 201 -34.04 16.33 15.32
C GLN A 201 -35.08 15.34 14.79
N MET A 202 -34.72 14.44 13.86
CA MET A 202 -35.62 13.36 13.42
C MET A 202 -35.52 12.16 14.38
N SER A 203 -36.51 12.09 15.28
CA SER A 203 -37.06 10.90 15.97
C SER A 203 -36.14 10.07 16.89
N SER A 204 -36.20 10.38 18.19
CA SER A 204 -35.87 9.47 19.30
C SER A 204 -37.12 9.12 20.12
N GLN A 205 -38.17 8.67 19.44
CA GLN A 205 -39.37 8.08 20.06
C GLN A 205 -39.74 6.83 19.23
N MET A 206 -39.21 5.67 19.63
CA MET A 206 -39.73 4.38 19.19
C MET A 206 -40.58 3.78 20.31
N ASP A 207 -41.80 3.37 19.94
CA ASP A 207 -42.81 2.75 20.79
C ASP A 207 -42.36 1.38 21.32
N SER A 208 -42.52 1.17 22.63
CA SER A 208 -42.02 0.02 23.41
C SER A 208 -42.99 -1.18 23.45
N ARG A 209 -43.89 -1.33 22.46
CA ARG A 209 -44.97 -2.34 22.50
C ARG A 209 -44.77 -3.59 21.65
N ILE A 210 -43.65 -3.74 20.94
CA ILE A 210 -43.36 -4.96 20.16
C ILE A 210 -42.19 -5.71 20.80
N GLN A 211 -42.41 -6.14 22.04
CA GLN A 211 -41.55 -7.09 22.73
C GLN A 211 -42.42 -8.19 23.35
N SER A 212 -42.75 -9.22 22.57
CA SER A 212 -43.12 -10.54 23.11
C SER A 212 -43.18 -11.62 22.03
N GLY A 213 -42.27 -12.60 22.15
CA GLY A 213 -42.56 -14.02 21.88
C GLY A 213 -42.42 -14.55 20.45
N LEU A 214 -41.30 -15.23 20.16
CA LEU A 214 -41.31 -16.70 20.03
C LEU A 214 -39.88 -17.28 19.90
N LEU A 215 -39.42 -17.89 20.99
CA LEU A 215 -38.75 -19.20 21.13
C LEU A 215 -37.71 -19.66 20.05
N THR A 216 -36.44 -19.65 20.46
CA THR A 216 -35.33 -20.58 20.09
C THR A 216 -35.75 -22.06 20.29
N PRO A 217 -35.11 -23.11 19.70
CA PRO A 217 -33.67 -23.40 19.87
C PRO A 217 -32.93 -24.20 18.77
N MET A 218 -31.60 -24.27 18.92
CA MET A 218 -30.72 -25.41 18.52
C MET A 218 -30.38 -25.46 17.01
N GLY A 219 -29.16 -25.68 16.54
CA GLY A 219 -27.93 -26.21 17.11
C GLY A 219 -27.26 -27.08 16.03
N SER A 220 -25.92 -27.07 16.00
CA SER A 220 -25.04 -27.94 15.21
C SER A 220 -24.78 -27.59 13.74
N GLY A 221 -23.48 -27.41 13.46
CA GLY A 221 -22.93 -27.34 12.11
C GLY A 221 -22.87 -28.68 11.38
N ILE A 222 -21.95 -28.70 10.41
CA ILE A 222 -21.44 -29.77 9.55
C ILE A 222 -21.93 -29.79 8.09
N THR A 223 -20.93 -29.78 7.20
CA THR A 223 -20.86 -30.36 5.84
C THR A 223 -21.72 -29.76 4.72
N SER A 224 -21.05 -28.93 3.90
CA SER A 224 -21.38 -28.80 2.48
C SER A 224 -20.94 -30.06 1.74
N THR A 225 -21.87 -30.98 1.53
CA THR A 225 -21.75 -32.05 0.54
C THR A 225 -22.97 -31.99 -0.35
N GLY A 226 -22.71 -32.02 -1.67
CA GLY A 226 -23.70 -31.79 -2.70
C GLY A 226 -24.85 -32.78 -2.66
N LEU A 227 -26.01 -32.30 -3.11
CA LEU A 227 -27.09 -33.18 -3.55
C LEU A 227 -27.73 -32.63 -4.82
N LEU A 228 -27.58 -33.48 -5.83
CA LEU A 228 -28.16 -33.52 -7.16
C LEU A 228 -29.67 -33.25 -7.13
N THR A 229 -30.14 -32.31 -7.95
CA THR A 229 -31.55 -32.21 -8.33
C THR A 229 -31.68 -32.54 -9.83
N PRO A 230 -32.43 -33.58 -10.23
CA PRO A 230 -32.56 -34.01 -11.62
C PRO A 230 -33.74 -33.31 -12.29
N GLY A 231 -33.48 -32.48 -13.31
CA GLY A 231 -34.59 -31.95 -14.10
C GLY A 231 -34.33 -30.63 -14.82
N TRP A 232 -33.41 -30.62 -15.78
CA TRP A 232 -33.60 -29.88 -17.03
C TRP A 232 -32.51 -30.31 -18.03
N LYS A 233 -32.81 -31.33 -18.83
CA LYS A 233 -32.13 -31.52 -20.11
C LYS A 233 -32.72 -30.52 -21.09
N THR A 234 -31.98 -29.47 -21.40
CA THR A 234 -32.04 -28.86 -22.74
C THR A 234 -30.62 -28.90 -23.28
N GLY A 235 -30.45 -29.64 -24.37
CA GLY A 235 -29.17 -29.77 -25.05
C GLY A 235 -28.79 -28.44 -25.70
N ILE A 236 -27.56 -28.02 -25.46
CA ILE A 236 -26.83 -27.18 -26.39
C ILE A 236 -25.60 -27.98 -26.78
N GLN A 237 -25.63 -28.35 -28.05
CA GLN A 237 -24.62 -29.04 -28.82
C GLN A 237 -23.26 -28.39 -28.62
N SER A 238 -22.31 -29.22 -28.19
CA SER A 238 -20.88 -28.99 -28.27
C SER A 238 -20.51 -28.64 -29.72
N GLY A 239 -20.35 -27.34 -29.96
CA GLY A 239 -19.84 -26.77 -31.19
C GLY A 239 -18.80 -25.75 -30.78
N SER A 240 -17.53 -26.15 -30.91
CA SER A 240 -16.36 -25.29 -30.82
C SER A 240 -16.54 -24.07 -31.74
N SER A 241 -16.95 -22.95 -31.16
CA SER A 241 -16.83 -21.64 -31.79
C SER A 241 -16.39 -20.67 -30.71
N SER A 242 -15.10 -20.33 -30.77
CA SER A 242 -14.55 -19.01 -30.51
C SER A 242 -15.22 -18.18 -29.42
N SER A 243 -14.45 -17.89 -28.37
CA SER A 243 -14.57 -16.78 -27.42
C SER A 243 -15.22 -15.51 -27.99
N ALA A 244 -16.54 -15.52 -28.20
CA ALA A 244 -17.34 -14.33 -28.21
C ALA A 244 -17.57 -14.03 -26.73
N ASP A 245 -16.90 -13.00 -26.22
CA ASP A 245 -16.99 -12.51 -24.86
C ASP A 245 -18.43 -12.67 -24.32
N LEU A 246 -18.61 -13.68 -23.46
CA LEU A 246 -19.84 -13.86 -22.73
C LEU A 246 -19.89 -12.74 -21.69
N ASP A 247 -20.51 -11.63 -22.07
CA ASP A 247 -20.66 -10.46 -21.22
C ASP A 247 -21.64 -10.77 -20.07
N LEU A 248 -21.09 -11.28 -18.97
CA LEU A 248 -21.83 -11.62 -17.75
C LEU A 248 -22.58 -10.41 -17.16
N ARG A 249 -22.15 -9.18 -17.47
CA ARG A 249 -22.85 -7.97 -17.04
C ARG A 249 -24.14 -7.78 -17.84
N LYS A 250 -24.12 -8.02 -19.14
CA LYS A 250 -25.34 -8.01 -19.98
C LYS A 250 -26.32 -9.11 -19.58
N ILE A 251 -25.81 -10.30 -19.25
CA ILE A 251 -26.64 -11.39 -18.71
C ILE A 251 -27.26 -11.00 -17.36
N GLY A 252 -26.49 -10.37 -16.46
CA GLY A 252 -26.98 -9.89 -15.17
C GLY A 252 -28.01 -8.77 -15.31
N GLN A 253 -27.77 -7.82 -16.20
CA GLN A 253 -28.69 -6.72 -16.51
C GLN A 253 -29.98 -7.23 -17.13
N ALA A 254 -29.91 -8.17 -18.08
CA ALA A 254 -31.09 -8.78 -18.68
C ALA A 254 -31.92 -9.54 -17.63
N ARG A 255 -31.27 -10.27 -16.73
CA ARG A 255 -31.95 -10.96 -15.61
C ARG A 255 -32.62 -9.98 -14.64
N ASN A 256 -31.94 -8.88 -14.29
CA ASN A 256 -32.52 -7.83 -13.45
C ASN A 256 -33.71 -7.16 -14.14
N ALA A 257 -33.62 -6.84 -15.42
CA ALA A 257 -34.75 -6.28 -16.18
C ALA A 257 -35.95 -7.23 -16.21
N ILE A 258 -35.72 -8.55 -16.38
CA ILE A 258 -36.80 -9.54 -16.31
C ILE A 258 -37.40 -9.61 -14.89
N MET A 259 -36.57 -9.50 -13.86
CA MET A 259 -37.03 -9.43 -12.47
C MET A 259 -37.86 -8.17 -12.22
N ASP A 260 -37.41 -7.01 -12.70
CA ASP A 260 -38.15 -5.75 -12.61
C ASP A 260 -39.49 -5.85 -13.35
N ILE A 261 -39.54 -6.47 -14.54
CA ILE A 261 -40.81 -6.70 -15.26
C ILE A 261 -41.74 -7.59 -14.45
N LYS A 262 -41.23 -8.67 -13.85
CA LYS A 262 -42.05 -9.55 -12.97
C LYS A 262 -42.51 -8.82 -11.71
N LEU A 263 -41.65 -8.01 -11.10
CA LEU A 263 -41.99 -7.22 -9.92
C LEU A 263 -43.03 -6.16 -10.25
N ASN A 264 -42.93 -5.48 -11.40
CA ASN A 264 -43.94 -4.54 -11.88
C ASN A 264 -45.27 -5.24 -12.16
N GLN A 265 -45.27 -6.43 -12.76
CA GLN A 265 -46.49 -7.23 -12.97
C GLN A 265 -47.18 -7.61 -11.65
N VAL A 266 -46.40 -7.93 -10.61
CA VAL A 266 -46.94 -8.16 -9.27
C VAL A 266 -47.39 -6.85 -8.63
N SER A 267 -46.63 -5.76 -8.81
CA SER A 267 -46.93 -4.43 -8.30
C SER A 267 -48.22 -3.85 -8.87
N ASP A 268 -48.52 -4.11 -10.15
CA ASP A 268 -49.77 -3.68 -10.81
C ASP A 268 -51.01 -4.35 -10.20
N SER A 269 -50.84 -5.52 -9.57
CA SER A 269 -51.90 -6.20 -8.84
C SER A 269 -52.08 -5.66 -7.40
N VAL A 270 -51.15 -4.84 -6.92
CA VAL A 270 -51.21 -4.21 -5.60
C VAL A 270 -51.87 -2.85 -5.73
N THR A 271 -53.15 -2.79 -5.36
CA THR A 271 -53.89 -1.53 -5.32
C THR A 271 -53.55 -0.75 -4.04
N GLY A 272 -53.54 0.59 -4.12
CA GLY A 272 -53.27 1.46 -2.97
C GLY A 272 -51.83 1.99 -2.85
N GLN A 273 -50.98 1.75 -3.84
CA GLN A 273 -49.68 2.43 -3.93
C GLN A 273 -49.88 3.91 -4.30
N THR A 274 -49.32 4.82 -3.51
CA THR A 274 -49.37 6.25 -3.78
C THR A 274 -48.05 6.69 -4.43
N VAL A 275 -48.12 7.18 -5.67
CA VAL A 275 -47.00 7.86 -6.34
C VAL A 275 -47.38 9.30 -6.58
N VAL A 276 -46.58 10.22 -6.04
CA VAL A 276 -46.77 11.65 -6.27
C VAL A 276 -46.05 12.01 -7.57
N ASP A 277 -46.71 12.77 -8.46
CA ASP A 277 -46.03 13.31 -9.64
C ASP A 277 -44.97 14.33 -9.19
N PRO A 278 -43.67 14.06 -9.38
CA PRO A 278 -42.63 14.98 -8.92
C PRO A 278 -42.71 16.34 -9.62
N LYS A 279 -43.23 16.40 -10.86
CA LYS A 279 -43.37 17.68 -11.58
C LYS A 279 -44.57 18.47 -11.07
N GLY A 280 -45.71 17.81 -10.90
CA GLY A 280 -46.91 18.40 -10.28
C GLY A 280 -46.63 18.89 -8.86
N TYR A 281 -45.94 18.10 -8.04
CA TYR A 281 -45.59 18.46 -6.67
C TYR A 281 -44.64 19.68 -6.61
N LEU A 282 -43.64 19.74 -7.49
CA LEU A 282 -42.77 20.91 -7.57
C LEU A 282 -43.52 22.15 -8.09
N THR A 283 -44.48 21.98 -8.99
CA THR A 283 -45.30 23.08 -9.51
C THR A 283 -46.24 23.62 -8.42
N ASP A 284 -46.86 22.73 -7.65
CA ASP A 284 -47.72 23.08 -6.52
C ASP A 284 -46.92 23.79 -5.41
N LEU A 285 -45.75 23.26 -5.06
CA LEU A 285 -44.82 23.92 -4.13
C LEU A 285 -44.38 25.30 -4.63
N GLN A 286 -44.13 25.48 -5.92
CA GLN A 286 -43.77 26.77 -6.50
C GLN A 286 -44.95 27.76 -6.47
N SER A 287 -46.19 27.25 -6.59
CA SER A 287 -47.41 28.06 -6.52
C SER A 287 -47.74 28.50 -5.09
N MET A 288 -47.27 27.76 -4.07
CA MET A 288 -47.39 28.11 -2.66
C MET A 288 -46.33 29.11 -2.16
N ILE A 289 -45.38 29.54 -3.01
CA ILE A 289 -44.39 30.55 -2.60
C ILE A 289 -45.06 31.94 -2.57
N PRO A 290 -45.14 32.60 -1.39
CA PRO A 290 -45.70 33.95 -1.29
C PRO A 290 -44.90 34.93 -2.14
N GLN A 291 -45.57 35.63 -3.06
CA GLN A 291 -44.93 36.59 -3.97
C GLN A 291 -44.53 37.91 -3.27
N TYR A 292 -45.08 38.18 -2.08
CA TYR A 292 -44.80 39.37 -1.27
C TYR A 292 -44.18 39.01 0.11
N GLY A 293 -43.13 38.21 0.12
CA GLY A 293 -42.29 38.01 1.30
C GLY A 293 -41.25 39.12 1.45
N GLY A 294 -41.47 40.09 2.34
CA GLY A 294 -40.38 40.97 2.82
C GLY A 294 -39.28 40.15 3.52
N ASP A 295 -38.11 40.75 3.79
CA ASP A 295 -37.02 40.05 4.48
C ASP A 295 -37.52 39.48 5.82
N ILE A 296 -37.48 38.16 5.96
CA ILE A 296 -37.96 37.42 7.13
C ILE A 296 -37.30 37.90 8.43
N ASN A 297 -36.05 38.39 8.35
CA ASN A 297 -35.35 38.94 9.49
C ASN A 297 -35.93 40.27 9.94
N ASP A 298 -36.29 41.13 9.00
CA ASP A 298 -36.91 42.43 9.31
C ASP A 298 -38.37 42.26 9.75
N ILE A 299 -39.09 41.27 9.20
CA ILE A 299 -40.42 40.87 9.70
C ILE A 299 -40.34 40.40 11.15
N LYS A 300 -39.32 39.59 11.51
CA LYS A 300 -39.10 39.15 12.91
C LYS A 300 -38.78 40.33 13.83
N LYS A 301 -37.93 41.27 13.41
CA LYS A 301 -37.64 42.51 14.16
C LYS A 301 -38.89 43.37 14.33
N ALA A 302 -39.67 43.57 13.26
CA ALA A 302 -40.90 44.35 13.29
C ALA A 302 -41.96 43.71 14.21
N ARG A 303 -42.10 42.38 14.20
CA ARG A 303 -42.97 41.65 15.15
C ARG A 303 -42.52 41.85 16.59
N LEU A 304 -41.21 41.78 16.87
CA LEU A 304 -40.68 41.99 18.22
C LEU A 304 -40.91 43.43 18.69
N LEU A 305 -40.66 44.41 17.82
CA LEU A 305 -40.88 45.83 18.10
C LEU A 305 -42.36 46.11 18.37
N LEU A 306 -43.27 45.64 17.50
CA LEU A 306 -44.70 45.85 17.67
C LEU A 306 -45.28 45.08 18.87
N LYS A 307 -44.70 43.92 19.23
CA LYS A 307 -45.01 43.21 20.48
C LYS A 307 -44.63 44.07 21.70
N SER A 308 -43.42 44.64 21.71
CA SER A 308 -42.98 45.56 22.76
C SER A 308 -43.84 46.83 22.84
N VAL A 309 -44.23 47.41 21.70
CA VAL A 309 -45.14 48.58 21.63
C VAL A 309 -46.53 48.26 22.18
N ARG A 310 -47.05 47.04 21.94
CA ARG A 310 -48.33 46.58 22.51
C ARG A 310 -48.25 46.40 24.03
N GLU A 311 -47.18 45.80 24.52
CA GLU A 311 -47.00 45.51 25.95
C GLU A 311 -46.80 46.78 26.77
N THR A 312 -46.07 47.76 26.22
CA THR A 312 -45.84 49.07 26.85
C THR A 312 -47.03 50.03 26.76
N ASN A 313 -47.85 49.94 25.69
CA ASN A 313 -49.00 50.84 25.47
C ASN A 313 -50.33 50.08 25.25
N PRO A 314 -50.99 49.59 26.33
CA PRO A 314 -52.20 48.76 26.22
C PRO A 314 -53.44 49.45 25.60
N ARG A 315 -53.51 50.79 25.63
CA ARG A 315 -54.65 51.58 25.11
C ARG A 315 -54.39 52.23 23.75
N HIS A 316 -53.25 51.98 23.09
CA HIS A 316 -52.93 52.58 21.78
C HIS A 316 -53.55 51.77 20.62
N PRO A 317 -54.57 52.30 19.90
CA PRO A 317 -55.26 51.56 18.85
C PRO A 317 -54.39 51.27 17.61
N PRO A 318 -53.61 52.22 17.05
CA PRO A 318 -52.79 51.97 15.86
C PRO A 318 -51.76 50.86 16.06
N GLY A 319 -51.16 50.73 17.24
CA GLY A 319 -50.18 49.68 17.53
C GLY A 319 -50.76 48.27 17.43
N LYS A 320 -52.03 48.09 17.81
CA LYS A 320 -52.74 46.81 17.67
C LYS A 320 -53.12 46.54 16.22
N VAL A 321 -53.55 47.56 15.48
CA VAL A 321 -53.91 47.44 14.07
C VAL A 321 -52.69 47.08 13.23
N VAL A 322 -51.55 47.75 13.42
CA VAL A 322 -50.31 47.47 12.66
C VAL A 322 -49.78 46.07 12.95
N LEU A 323 -49.82 45.61 14.21
CA LEU A 323 -49.44 44.23 14.55
C LEU A 323 -50.37 43.20 13.92
N PHE A 324 -51.69 43.44 13.94
CA PHE A 324 -52.66 42.53 13.32
C PHE A 324 -52.50 42.48 11.80
N VAL A 325 -52.27 43.62 11.15
CA VAL A 325 -52.00 43.70 9.71
C VAL A 325 -50.68 42.98 9.38
N LEU A 326 -49.62 43.20 10.15
CA LEU A 326 -48.34 42.50 9.97
C LEU A 326 -48.50 40.99 10.15
N ILE A 327 -49.22 40.54 11.17
CA ILE A 327 -49.49 39.12 11.39
C ILE A 327 -50.32 38.55 10.24
N ARG A 328 -51.37 39.24 9.80
CA ARG A 328 -52.25 38.78 8.72
C ARG A 328 -51.52 38.63 7.39
N ILE A 329 -50.66 39.60 7.04
CA ILE A 329 -49.81 39.52 5.84
C ILE A 329 -48.87 38.31 5.91
N THR A 330 -48.47 37.89 7.11
CA THR A 330 -47.54 36.77 7.29
C THR A 330 -48.18 35.40 7.56
N PHE A 331 -49.51 35.33 7.73
CA PHE A 331 -50.23 34.08 8.09
C PHE A 331 -51.33 33.70 7.10
N HIS A 332 -51.77 34.62 6.23
CA HIS A 332 -52.85 34.39 5.27
C HIS A 332 -52.40 34.51 3.80
N GLU A 333 -51.09 34.40 3.56
CA GLU A 333 -50.49 33.98 2.28
C GLU A 333 -49.85 32.61 2.45
#